data_AF-A0ABD0YX94-F1
#
_entry.id   AF-A0ABD0YX94-F1
#
_cell.length_a   1.000
_cell.length_b   1.000
_cell.length_c   1.000
_cell.angle_alpha   90.00
_cell.angle_beta   90.00
_cell.angle_gamma   90.00
#
_symmetry.space_group_name_H-M   'P 1'
#
loop_
_entity.id
_entity.type
_entity.pdbx_description
1 polymer ?
#
loop_
_entity_poly.entity_id
_entity_poly.type
_entity_poly.pdbx_seq_one_letter_code
_entity_poly.pdbx_strand_id
1 'polypeptide(L)'
;MERLLRGIMRYRGSERLTMVEQFERVRDNPSPKAVFFTCMDSRMVPTRFTTTNVGDMFVVRNAGNVIPHSQHFLDEYTTNEPAALELGCIVNNIRHVIVCGHSDCKAMNLLYSLRDSDLASKDNRRISPLRAWLFTHACSSLDKFMQLEISGYNQPLLFQSETPLRKFVAYIDPENRFSIEDKLSQVNCLQQLANIASYGFLKRKLEANELHLHALWFDIYTGDIFYFSRQNKKFVEINEETMARLTKEIVTYYS
;
A
#
# COMPACT_ATOMS: atom_id res chain seq x y z
N MET A 1 19.86 -19.83 -8.79
CA MET A 1 20.14 -19.02 -10.00
C MET A 1 19.73 -19.71 -11.30
N GLU A 2 20.09 -20.97 -11.53
CA GLU A 2 19.75 -21.69 -12.77
C GLU A 2 18.25 -21.68 -13.14
N ARG A 3 17.35 -21.89 -12.17
CA ARG A 3 15.89 -21.82 -12.39
C ARG A 3 15.45 -20.48 -12.99
N LEU A 4 16.06 -19.37 -12.56
CA LEU A 4 15.75 -18.02 -13.07
C LEU A 4 16.25 -17.85 -14.50
N LEU A 5 17.48 -18.28 -14.80
CA LEU A 5 18.03 -18.23 -16.15
C LEU A 5 17.22 -19.09 -17.13
N ARG A 6 16.82 -20.30 -16.73
CA ARG A 6 15.91 -21.14 -17.52
C ARG A 6 14.54 -20.48 -17.70
N GLY A 7 14.05 -19.77 -16.69
CA GLY A 7 12.84 -18.96 -16.78
C GLY A 7 12.94 -17.85 -17.82
N ILE A 8 14.06 -17.13 -17.85
CA ILE A 8 14.34 -16.08 -18.86
C ILE A 8 14.40 -16.70 -20.26
N MET A 9 15.01 -17.87 -20.41
CA MET A 9 15.04 -18.58 -21.69
C MET A 9 13.65 -19.02 -22.16
N ARG A 10 12.78 -19.47 -21.25
CA ARG A 10 11.36 -19.75 -21.57
C ARG A 10 10.63 -18.49 -22.00
N TYR A 11 10.72 -17.41 -21.22
CA TYR A 11 10.15 -16.10 -21.57
C TYR A 11 10.57 -15.66 -22.99
N ARG A 12 11.87 -15.80 -23.32
CA ARG A 12 12.41 -15.46 -24.65
C ARG A 12 11.73 -16.26 -25.77
N GLY A 13 11.39 -17.53 -25.53
CA GLY A 13 10.79 -18.42 -26.52
C GLY A 13 9.26 -18.34 -26.62
N SER A 14 8.55 -17.99 -25.56
CA SER A 14 7.08 -18.06 -25.51
C SER A 14 6.35 -16.73 -25.35
N GLU A 15 6.89 -15.78 -24.58
CA GLU A 15 6.14 -14.59 -24.13
C GLU A 15 6.74 -13.27 -24.64
N ARG A 16 8.01 -13.30 -25.10
CA ARG A 16 8.74 -12.08 -25.50
C ARG A 16 8.04 -11.29 -26.59
N LEU A 17 7.51 -11.94 -27.62
CA LEU A 17 6.86 -11.25 -28.74
C LEU A 17 5.64 -10.46 -28.26
N THR A 18 4.74 -11.11 -27.52
CA THR A 18 3.57 -10.47 -26.92
C THR A 18 3.95 -9.30 -26.01
N MET A 19 4.99 -9.46 -25.19
CA MET A 19 5.46 -8.38 -24.31
C MET A 19 6.03 -7.18 -25.11
N VAL A 20 6.74 -7.44 -26.21
CA VAL A 20 7.26 -6.37 -27.09
C VAL A 20 6.12 -5.62 -27.77
N GLU A 21 5.09 -6.31 -28.26
CA GLU A 21 3.90 -5.66 -28.81
C GLU A 21 3.22 -4.74 -27.78
N GLN A 22 3.17 -5.15 -26.51
CA GLN A 22 2.66 -4.29 -25.44
C GLN A 22 3.56 -3.07 -25.22
N PHE A 23 4.90 -3.22 -25.22
CA PHE A 23 5.81 -2.09 -25.11
C PHE A 23 5.63 -1.09 -26.25
N GLU A 24 5.46 -1.55 -27.49
CA GLU A 24 5.25 -0.67 -28.64
C GLU A 24 3.95 0.12 -28.52
N ARG A 25 2.86 -0.53 -28.10
CA ARG A 25 1.57 0.14 -27.85
C ARG A 25 1.67 1.22 -26.76
N VAL A 26 2.38 0.92 -25.68
CA VAL A 26 2.55 1.84 -24.54
C VAL A 26 3.54 2.96 -24.85
N ARG A 27 4.60 2.69 -25.63
CA ARG A 27 5.63 3.67 -25.99
C ARG A 27 5.01 4.90 -26.65
N ASP A 28 4.07 4.68 -27.56
CA ASP A 28 3.51 5.75 -28.39
C ASP A 28 2.38 6.51 -27.66
N ASN A 29 1.71 5.90 -26.67
CA ASN A 29 0.67 6.52 -25.84
C ASN A 29 0.56 5.88 -24.44
N PRO A 30 1.46 6.20 -23.49
CA PRO A 30 1.39 5.64 -22.15
C PRO A 30 0.20 6.23 -21.38
N SER A 31 -0.69 5.37 -20.88
CA SER A 31 -1.82 5.76 -20.02
C SER A 31 -1.87 4.92 -18.72
N PRO A 32 -0.82 4.98 -17.87
CA PRO A 32 -0.84 4.27 -16.60
C PRO A 32 -2.05 4.69 -15.75
N LYS A 33 -2.71 3.71 -15.14
CA LYS A 33 -3.94 3.89 -14.38
C LYS A 33 -3.67 4.17 -12.92
N ALA A 34 -2.60 3.61 -12.34
CA ALA A 34 -2.33 3.73 -10.91
C ALA A 34 -0.83 3.71 -10.56
N VAL A 35 -0.49 4.30 -9.42
CA VAL A 35 0.73 4.00 -8.66
C VAL A 35 0.35 2.98 -7.58
N PHE A 36 0.97 1.80 -7.60
CA PHE A 36 0.63 0.66 -6.75
C PHE A 36 1.77 0.38 -5.78
N PHE A 37 1.58 0.71 -4.51
CA PHE A 37 2.50 0.39 -3.41
C PHE A 37 2.16 -0.98 -2.83
N THR A 38 3.13 -1.88 -2.72
CA THR A 38 2.95 -3.18 -2.05
C THR A 38 4.23 -3.66 -1.38
N CYS A 39 4.13 -4.76 -0.62
CA CYS A 39 5.27 -5.32 0.07
C CYS A 39 6.24 -5.98 -0.93
N MET A 40 7.53 -5.94 -0.63
CA MET A 40 8.57 -6.68 -1.37
C MET A 40 8.52 -8.20 -1.16
N ASP A 41 7.61 -8.69 -0.30
CA ASP A 41 7.39 -10.12 -0.06
C ASP A 41 7.21 -10.89 -1.38
N SER A 42 7.93 -11.98 -1.57
CA SER A 42 7.93 -12.75 -2.82
C SER A 42 6.55 -13.32 -3.20
N ARG A 43 5.61 -13.40 -2.25
CA ARG A 43 4.22 -13.83 -2.46
C ARG A 43 3.35 -12.72 -3.05
N MET A 44 3.76 -11.46 -2.91
CA MET A 44 3.05 -10.30 -3.46
C MET A 44 3.46 -10.04 -4.91
N VAL A 45 2.57 -10.42 -5.84
CA VAL A 45 2.77 -10.19 -7.28
C VAL A 45 1.52 -9.50 -7.85
N PRO A 46 1.36 -8.18 -7.64
CA PRO A 46 0.11 -7.48 -7.93
C PRO A 46 -0.36 -7.60 -9.38
N THR A 47 0.56 -7.60 -10.33
CA THR A 47 0.23 -7.74 -11.76
C THR A 47 -0.41 -9.09 -12.09
N ARG A 48 -0.19 -10.14 -11.30
CA ARG A 48 -0.82 -11.45 -11.51
C ARG A 48 -2.28 -11.47 -11.11
N PHE A 49 -2.60 -10.97 -9.91
CA PHE A 49 -3.97 -11.05 -9.40
C PHE A 49 -4.86 -9.89 -9.87
N THR A 50 -4.27 -8.78 -10.33
CA THR A 50 -5.01 -7.68 -10.98
C THR A 50 -5.10 -7.83 -12.50
N THR A 51 -4.51 -8.90 -13.05
CA THR A 51 -4.46 -9.20 -14.50
C THR A 51 -4.05 -7.99 -15.36
N THR A 52 -3.12 -7.18 -14.86
CA THR A 52 -2.65 -5.97 -15.53
C THR A 52 -1.47 -6.21 -16.46
N ASN A 53 -1.41 -5.42 -17.52
CA ASN A 53 -0.41 -5.49 -18.57
C ASN A 53 0.74 -4.50 -18.33
N VAL A 54 1.77 -4.62 -19.16
CA VAL A 54 2.81 -3.60 -19.28
C VAL A 54 2.17 -2.23 -19.52
N GLY A 55 2.61 -1.23 -18.74
CA GLY A 55 2.14 0.16 -18.86
C GLY A 55 0.90 0.51 -18.03
N ASP A 56 0.20 -0.47 -17.45
CA ASP A 56 -1.05 -0.21 -16.71
C ASP A 56 -0.82 0.46 -15.35
N MET A 57 0.34 0.25 -14.70
CA MET A 57 0.62 0.83 -13.39
C MET A 57 2.11 0.95 -13.09
N PHE A 58 2.44 1.88 -12.19
CA PHE A 58 3.76 2.02 -11.60
C PHE A 58 3.78 1.22 -10.31
N VAL A 59 4.61 0.19 -10.19
CA VAL A 59 4.64 -0.68 -9.00
C VAL A 59 5.84 -0.32 -8.13
N VAL A 60 5.56 0.10 -6.88
CA VAL A 60 6.58 0.41 -5.88
C VAL A 60 6.55 -0.67 -4.80
N ARG A 61 7.71 -1.23 -4.48
CA ARG A 61 7.84 -2.33 -3.52
C ARG A 61 8.89 -2.03 -2.48
N ASN A 62 8.50 -2.09 -1.20
CA ASN A 62 9.41 -1.98 -0.06
C ASN A 62 8.97 -2.91 1.08
N ALA A 63 9.73 -2.96 2.17
CA ALA A 63 9.39 -3.78 3.31
C ALA A 63 8.18 -3.20 4.06
N GLY A 64 7.04 -3.90 3.99
CA GLY A 64 5.81 -3.52 4.69
C GLY A 64 4.95 -2.47 3.98
N ASN A 65 5.17 -2.24 2.67
CA ASN A 65 4.41 -1.26 1.86
C ASN A 65 4.31 0.12 2.53
N VAL A 66 5.37 0.54 3.21
CA VAL A 66 5.43 1.75 4.03
C VAL A 66 5.76 2.95 3.15
N ILE A 67 4.97 4.02 3.25
CA ILE A 67 5.26 5.32 2.67
C ILE A 67 5.58 6.26 3.82
N PRO A 68 6.81 6.79 3.91
CA PRO A 68 7.17 7.75 4.94
C PRO A 68 6.19 8.93 5.00
N HIS A 69 5.97 9.44 6.21
CA HIS A 69 5.27 10.71 6.37
C HIS A 69 6.10 11.86 5.77
N SER A 70 5.45 12.90 5.25
CA SER A 70 6.13 14.05 4.62
C SER A 70 7.14 14.75 5.55
N GLN A 71 6.95 14.70 6.86
CA GLN A 71 7.90 15.22 7.84
C GLN A 71 9.30 14.54 7.78
N HIS A 72 9.38 13.33 7.20
CA HIS A 72 10.63 12.60 7.01
C HIS A 72 11.24 12.85 5.63
N PHE A 73 10.61 13.67 4.79
CA PHE A 73 11.16 14.12 3.51
C PHE A 73 11.91 15.43 3.73
N LEU A 74 13.24 15.34 3.82
CA LEU A 74 14.15 16.45 4.07
C LEU A 74 15.25 16.45 2.99
N ASP A 75 15.83 17.62 2.69
CA ASP A 75 16.81 17.77 1.59
C ASP A 75 17.98 16.77 1.63
N GLU A 76 18.45 16.43 2.83
CA GLU A 76 19.56 15.49 3.05
C GLU A 76 19.12 14.01 3.17
N TYR A 77 17.81 13.76 3.32
CA TYR A 77 17.24 12.44 3.55
C TYR A 77 16.02 12.23 2.66
N THR A 78 16.24 11.57 1.52
CA THR A 78 15.15 11.18 0.61
C THR A 78 14.93 9.67 0.62
N THR A 79 13.70 9.26 0.35
CA THR A 79 13.34 7.86 0.13
C THR A 79 12.69 7.71 -1.25
N ASN A 80 12.56 6.48 -1.74
CA ASN A 80 12.05 6.23 -3.09
C ASN A 80 10.55 6.53 -3.24
N GLU A 81 9.79 6.42 -2.15
CA GLU A 81 8.33 6.55 -2.15
C GLU A 81 7.82 7.94 -2.56
N PRO A 82 8.30 9.07 -2.00
CA PRO A 82 7.91 10.40 -2.47
C PRO A 82 8.31 10.64 -3.93
N ALA A 83 9.49 10.17 -4.37
CA ALA A 83 9.91 10.27 -5.77
C ALA A 83 8.96 9.49 -6.71
N ALA A 84 8.50 8.31 -6.30
CA ALA A 84 7.52 7.54 -7.07
C ALA A 84 6.14 8.22 -7.10
N LEU A 85 5.72 8.85 -6.00
CA LEU A 85 4.49 9.65 -5.96
C LEU A 85 4.57 10.85 -6.91
N GLU A 86 5.69 11.57 -6.91
CA GLU A 86 5.90 12.72 -7.80
C GLU A 86 5.94 12.27 -9.27
N LEU A 87 6.76 11.26 -9.59
CA LEU A 87 6.86 10.74 -10.95
C LEU A 87 5.51 10.23 -11.47
N GLY A 88 4.76 9.48 -10.66
CA GLY A 88 3.47 8.95 -11.05
C GLY A 88 2.38 10.02 -11.13
N CYS A 89 2.14 10.73 -10.03
CA CYS A 89 0.95 11.58 -9.87
C CYS A 89 1.12 12.99 -10.47
N ILE A 90 2.35 13.52 -10.48
CA ILE A 90 2.65 14.86 -10.99
C ILE A 90 3.16 14.77 -12.42
N VAL A 91 4.24 14.04 -12.67
CA VAL A 91 4.88 14.00 -14.00
C VAL A 91 4.03 13.21 -15.00
N ASN A 92 3.46 12.07 -14.61
CA ASN A 92 2.63 11.22 -15.49
C ASN A 92 1.12 11.41 -15.31
N ASN A 93 0.69 12.37 -14.47
CA ASN A 93 -0.71 12.69 -14.21
C ASN A 93 -1.60 11.48 -13.83
N ILE A 94 -1.03 10.48 -13.16
CA ILE A 94 -1.80 9.33 -12.66
C ILE A 94 -2.78 9.81 -11.58
N ARG A 95 -4.05 9.40 -11.71
CA ARG A 95 -5.14 9.80 -10.80
C ARG A 95 -5.39 8.85 -9.64
N HIS A 96 -4.81 7.64 -9.65
CA HIS A 96 -5.05 6.64 -8.61
C HIS A 96 -3.75 6.21 -7.93
N VAL A 97 -3.75 6.18 -6.60
CA VAL A 97 -2.71 5.56 -5.78
C VAL A 97 -3.35 4.44 -4.97
N ILE A 98 -2.77 3.24 -5.06
CA ILE A 98 -3.23 2.06 -4.36
C ILE A 98 -2.14 1.62 -3.38
N VAL A 99 -2.48 1.49 -2.11
CA VAL A 99 -1.63 0.83 -1.11
C VAL A 99 -2.19 -0.56 -0.86
N CYS A 100 -1.35 -1.59 -0.98
CA CYS A 100 -1.75 -2.98 -0.81
C CYS A 100 -0.91 -3.64 0.29
N GLY A 101 -1.54 -3.83 1.45
CA GLY A 101 -1.03 -4.67 2.55
C GLY A 101 -1.38 -6.14 2.34
N HIS A 102 -0.92 -7.02 3.23
CA HIS A 102 -1.21 -8.45 3.13
C HIS A 102 -1.10 -9.19 4.47
N SER A 103 -1.72 -10.37 4.56
CA SER A 103 -1.56 -11.26 5.72
C SER A 103 -0.14 -11.86 5.81
N ASP A 104 0.28 -12.23 7.02
CA ASP A 104 1.62 -12.74 7.34
C ASP A 104 2.75 -11.87 6.78
N CYS A 105 2.61 -10.55 6.94
CA CYS A 105 3.62 -9.61 6.53
C CYS A 105 4.79 -9.61 7.53
N LYS A 106 5.93 -10.18 7.12
CA LYS A 106 7.15 -10.23 7.95
C LYS A 106 7.59 -8.87 8.50
N ALA A 107 7.37 -7.80 7.75
CA ALA A 107 7.64 -6.44 8.19
C ALA A 107 6.68 -5.99 9.30
N MET A 108 5.40 -6.35 9.21
CA MET A 108 4.40 -6.05 10.24
C MET A 108 4.60 -6.90 11.50
N ASN A 109 4.98 -8.18 11.34
CA ASN A 109 5.33 -9.03 12.47
C ASN A 109 6.53 -8.44 13.24
N LEU A 110 7.55 -7.97 12.52
CA LEU A 110 8.69 -7.28 13.13
C LEU A 110 8.26 -5.95 13.76
N LEU A 111 7.45 -5.13 13.08
CA LEU A 111 6.93 -3.88 13.64
C LEU A 111 6.18 -4.12 14.95
N TYR A 112 5.33 -5.15 15.01
CA TYR A 112 4.62 -5.51 16.24
C TYR A 112 5.58 -5.85 17.39
N SER A 113 6.71 -6.52 17.11
CA SER A 113 7.74 -6.81 18.11
C SER A 113 8.48 -5.56 18.62
N LEU A 114 8.49 -4.46 17.86
CA LEU A 114 9.11 -3.19 18.27
C LEU A 114 8.32 -2.43 19.36
N ARG A 115 7.20 -3.00 19.87
CA ARG A 115 6.58 -2.53 21.12
C ARG A 115 7.47 -2.80 22.34
N ASP A 116 8.37 -3.78 22.22
CA ASP A 116 9.39 -4.04 23.22
C ASP A 116 10.49 -2.96 23.15
N SER A 117 10.75 -2.30 24.28
CA SER A 117 11.65 -1.15 24.36
C SER A 117 13.12 -1.52 24.13
N ASP A 118 13.53 -2.75 24.46
CA ASP A 118 14.87 -3.24 24.18
C ASP A 118 15.04 -3.48 22.68
N LEU A 119 14.08 -4.16 22.03
CA LEU A 119 14.11 -4.36 20.58
C LEU A 119 14.06 -3.06 19.78
N ALA A 120 13.35 -2.04 20.29
CA ALA A 120 13.25 -0.71 19.71
C ALA A 120 14.44 0.21 20.04
N SER A 121 15.37 -0.23 20.89
CA SER A 121 16.50 0.58 21.35
C SER A 121 17.37 1.05 20.18
N LYS A 122 18.06 2.19 20.39
CA LYS A 122 18.92 2.78 19.35
C LYS A 122 20.03 1.81 18.90
N ASP A 123 20.57 1.03 19.82
CA ASP A 123 21.65 0.08 19.54
C ASP A 123 21.12 -1.10 18.71
N ASN A 124 19.95 -1.65 19.06
CA ASN A 124 19.30 -2.71 18.28
C ASN A 124 18.84 -2.25 16.89
N ARG A 125 18.49 -0.98 16.72
CA ARG A 125 18.15 -0.38 15.42
C ARG A 125 19.38 -0.13 14.53
N ARG A 126 20.52 0.26 15.11
CA ARG A 126 21.76 0.53 14.35
C ARG A 126 22.33 -0.71 13.66
N ILE A 127 22.08 -1.90 14.20
CA ILE A 127 22.52 -3.18 13.63
C ILE A 127 21.49 -3.82 12.70
N SER A 128 20.32 -3.19 12.50
CA SER A 128 19.25 -3.73 11.64
C SER A 128 18.60 -2.61 10.82
N PRO A 129 18.96 -2.46 9.54
CA PRO A 129 18.34 -1.48 8.65
C PRO A 129 16.82 -1.62 8.56
N LEU A 130 16.30 -2.85 8.65
CA LEU A 130 14.85 -3.10 8.65
C LEU A 130 14.18 -2.60 9.93
N ARG A 131 14.79 -2.80 11.11
CA ARG A 131 14.25 -2.22 12.36
C ARG A 131 14.31 -0.70 12.32
N ALA A 132 15.41 -0.12 11.82
CA ALA A 132 15.53 1.32 11.65
C ALA A 132 14.45 1.86 10.68
N TRP A 133 14.24 1.20 9.54
CA TRP A 133 13.18 1.53 8.57
C TRP A 133 11.79 1.54 9.20
N LEU A 134 11.41 0.44 9.86
CA LEU A 134 10.08 0.29 10.45
C LEU A 134 9.86 1.22 11.63
N PHE A 135 10.86 1.37 12.51
CA PHE A 135 10.74 2.29 13.64
C PHE A 135 10.60 3.74 13.15
N THR A 136 11.41 4.17 12.18
CA THR A 136 11.36 5.55 11.71
C THR A 136 10.08 5.83 10.93
N HIS A 137 9.62 4.91 10.09
CA HIS A 137 8.56 5.23 9.12
C HIS A 137 7.20 4.57 9.39
N ALA A 138 7.11 3.58 10.28
CA ALA A 138 5.87 2.85 10.57
C ALA A 138 5.45 2.85 12.05
N CYS A 139 6.20 3.51 12.96
CA CYS A 139 5.79 3.63 14.37
C CYS A 139 4.39 4.25 14.54
N SER A 140 3.99 5.21 13.70
CA SER A 140 2.63 5.77 13.75
C SER A 140 1.53 4.72 13.52
N SER A 141 1.82 3.67 12.74
CA SER A 141 0.90 2.54 12.55
C SER A 141 0.83 1.67 13.80
N LEU A 142 1.97 1.41 14.45
CA LEU A 142 2.04 0.67 15.71
C LEU A 142 1.33 1.43 16.84
N ASP A 143 1.56 2.73 16.98
CA ASP A 143 0.94 3.56 18.02
C ASP A 143 -0.59 3.55 17.89
N LYS A 144 -1.11 3.67 16.66
CA LYS A 144 -2.56 3.56 16.39
C LYS A 144 -3.08 2.16 16.70
N PHE A 145 -2.32 1.12 16.36
CA PHE A 145 -2.72 -0.25 16.65
C PHE A 145 -2.76 -0.52 18.17
N MET A 146 -1.80 0.01 18.94
CA MET A 146 -1.81 -0.10 20.40
C MET A 146 -3.03 0.61 21.02
N GLN A 147 -3.48 1.75 20.47
CA GLN A 147 -4.72 2.41 20.88
C GLN A 147 -5.95 1.51 20.63
N LEU A 148 -5.98 0.81 19.50
CA LEU A 148 -7.03 -0.16 19.19
C LEU A 148 -7.02 -1.34 20.16
N GLU A 149 -5.84 -1.89 20.47
CA GLU A 149 -5.65 -2.99 21.42
C GLU A 149 -6.13 -2.61 22.82
N ILE A 150 -5.79 -1.40 23.30
CA ILE A 150 -6.28 -0.86 24.59
C ILE A 150 -7.81 -0.77 24.62
N SER A 151 -8.45 -0.45 23.49
CA SER A 151 -9.91 -0.40 23.38
C SER A 151 -10.59 -1.78 23.24
N GLY A 152 -9.81 -2.86 23.24
CA GLY A 152 -10.30 -4.22 23.03
C GLY A 152 -10.82 -4.47 21.61
N TYR A 153 -10.25 -3.79 20.60
CA TYR A 153 -10.59 -3.92 19.17
C TYR A 153 -12.03 -3.49 18.77
N ASN A 154 -12.81 -2.94 19.71
CA ASN A 154 -14.22 -2.60 19.49
C ASN A 154 -14.44 -1.18 18.96
N GLN A 155 -13.47 -0.28 19.18
CA GLN A 155 -13.58 1.11 18.77
C GLN A 155 -12.94 1.32 17.40
N PRO A 156 -13.54 2.17 16.54
CA PRO A 156 -12.94 2.44 15.26
C PRO A 156 -11.70 3.34 15.40
N LEU A 157 -10.75 3.17 14.50
CA LEU A 157 -9.60 4.05 14.37
C LEU A 157 -9.91 5.25 13.49
N LEU A 158 -9.34 6.39 13.87
CA LEU A 158 -9.39 7.61 13.09
C LEU A 158 -8.07 7.84 12.35
N PHE A 159 -8.17 7.97 11.03
CA PHE A 159 -7.06 8.31 10.14
C PHE A 159 -7.26 9.75 9.67
N GLN A 160 -6.25 10.58 9.88
CA GLN A 160 -6.24 11.99 9.48
C GLN A 160 -4.82 12.40 9.11
N SER A 161 -4.73 13.37 8.19
CA SER A 161 -3.50 14.08 7.83
C SER A 161 -3.70 15.57 8.08
N GLU A 162 -2.66 16.37 7.86
CA GLU A 162 -2.69 17.84 7.95
C GLU A 162 -3.72 18.46 6.99
N THR A 163 -4.02 17.77 5.89
CA THR A 163 -5.10 18.15 4.96
C THR A 163 -6.44 17.60 5.49
N PRO A 164 -7.34 18.43 6.06
CA PRO A 164 -8.52 17.95 6.79
C PRO A 164 -9.53 17.18 5.92
N LEU A 165 -9.47 17.43 4.60
CA LEU A 165 -10.39 16.90 3.59
C LEU A 165 -10.34 15.37 3.41
N ARG A 166 -9.36 14.67 4.02
CA ARG A 166 -9.18 13.22 3.86
C ARG A 166 -9.23 12.44 5.18
N LYS A 167 -9.91 12.99 6.19
CA LYS A 167 -10.24 12.27 7.43
C LYS A 167 -11.16 11.07 7.14
N PHE A 168 -10.85 9.90 7.69
CA PHE A 168 -11.74 8.73 7.62
C PHE A 168 -11.65 7.87 8.87
N VAL A 169 -12.71 7.09 9.09
CA VAL A 169 -12.87 6.18 10.21
C VAL A 169 -12.81 4.76 9.67
N ALA A 170 -12.15 3.86 10.39
CA ALA A 170 -12.08 2.45 10.02
C ALA A 170 -12.29 1.52 11.21
N TYR A 171 -13.12 0.50 11.02
CA TYR A 171 -13.20 -0.69 11.86
C TYR A 171 -12.22 -1.71 11.30
N ILE A 172 -11.33 -2.20 12.16
CA ILE A 172 -10.28 -3.16 11.78
C ILE A 172 -10.75 -4.55 12.18
N ASP A 173 -10.96 -5.41 11.18
CA ASP A 173 -11.38 -6.80 11.37
C ASP A 173 -12.45 -7.00 12.48
N PRO A 174 -13.63 -6.36 12.37
CA PRO A 174 -14.66 -6.44 13.41
C PRO A 174 -15.21 -7.86 13.59
N GLU A 175 -15.06 -8.73 12.59
CA GLU A 175 -15.39 -10.15 12.66
C GLU A 175 -14.30 -10.99 13.35
N ASN A 176 -13.16 -10.39 13.74
CA ASN A 176 -12.03 -11.01 14.42
C ASN A 176 -11.51 -12.28 13.70
N ARG A 177 -11.36 -12.19 12.38
CA ARG A 177 -10.93 -13.29 11.50
C ARG A 177 -9.42 -13.48 11.46
N PHE A 178 -8.64 -12.43 11.73
CA PHE A 178 -7.21 -12.40 11.44
C PHE A 178 -6.34 -12.33 12.70
N SER A 179 -5.06 -12.67 12.57
CA SER A 179 -4.09 -12.56 13.67
C SER A 179 -3.88 -11.10 14.11
N ILE A 180 -3.24 -10.90 15.26
CA ILE A 180 -2.93 -9.55 15.76
C ILE A 180 -2.04 -8.79 14.78
N GLU A 181 -1.03 -9.46 14.23
CA GLU A 181 -0.10 -8.91 13.25
C GLU A 181 -0.79 -8.58 11.92
N ASP A 182 -1.78 -9.38 11.51
CA ASP A 182 -2.58 -9.11 10.32
C ASP A 182 -3.50 -7.90 10.50
N LYS A 183 -4.11 -7.75 11.69
CA LYS A 183 -4.86 -6.54 12.04
C LYS A 183 -3.93 -5.31 12.03
N LEU A 184 -2.70 -5.42 12.55
CA LEU A 184 -1.68 -4.36 12.42
C LEU A 184 -1.36 -4.09 10.94
N SER A 185 -1.27 -5.12 10.09
CA SER A 185 -1.07 -4.92 8.65
C SER A 185 -2.21 -4.14 7.99
N GLN A 186 -3.47 -4.35 8.40
CA GLN A 186 -4.61 -3.55 7.93
C GLN A 186 -4.48 -2.08 8.38
N VAL A 187 -4.14 -1.85 9.66
CA VAL A 187 -3.90 -0.49 10.19
C VAL A 187 -2.76 0.19 9.44
N ASN A 188 -1.65 -0.51 9.19
CA ASN A 188 -0.53 0.00 8.44
C ASN A 188 -0.95 0.43 7.03
N CYS A 189 -1.68 -0.42 6.30
CA CYS A 189 -2.17 -0.10 4.96
C CYS A 189 -2.97 1.22 4.93
N LEU A 190 -3.91 1.39 5.88
CA LEU A 190 -4.72 2.61 5.98
C LEU A 190 -3.91 3.82 6.44
N GLN A 191 -2.93 3.65 7.34
CA GLN A 191 -2.06 4.73 7.78
C GLN A 191 -1.25 5.32 6.62
N GLN A 192 -0.86 4.49 5.64
CA GLN A 192 -0.12 4.99 4.48
C GLN A 192 -0.94 5.95 3.63
N LEU A 193 -2.27 5.81 3.59
CA LEU A 193 -3.13 6.79 2.90
C LEU A 193 -3.04 8.17 3.56
N ALA A 194 -2.97 8.22 4.90
CA ALA A 194 -2.75 9.47 5.63
C ALA A 194 -1.34 10.03 5.39
N ASN A 195 -0.31 9.18 5.36
CA ASN A 195 1.06 9.60 5.05
C ASN A 195 1.16 10.19 3.64
N ILE A 196 0.56 9.57 2.63
CA ILE A 196 0.50 10.10 1.26
C ILE A 196 -0.20 11.47 1.23
N ALA A 197 -1.30 11.62 1.97
CA ALA A 197 -2.06 12.87 2.03
C ALA A 197 -1.33 14.03 2.75
N SER A 198 -0.25 13.74 3.48
CA SER A 198 0.58 14.77 4.14
C SER A 198 1.50 15.52 3.16
N TYR A 199 1.77 14.99 1.96
CA TYR A 199 2.70 15.59 1.01
C TYR A 199 2.12 16.83 0.32
N GLY A 200 2.77 17.98 0.54
CA GLY A 200 2.32 19.27 -0.01
C GLY A 200 2.22 19.32 -1.53
N PHE A 201 3.10 18.63 -2.26
CA PHE A 201 3.07 18.59 -3.72
C PHE A 201 1.86 17.83 -4.30
N LEU A 202 1.20 16.98 -3.49
CA LEU A 202 -0.03 16.28 -3.87
C LEU A 202 -1.30 17.05 -3.45
N LYS A 203 -1.16 18.03 -2.55
CA LYS A 203 -2.29 18.73 -1.90
C LYS A 203 -3.30 19.25 -2.91
N ARG A 204 -2.85 19.99 -3.93
CA ARG A 204 -3.75 20.56 -4.96
C ARG A 204 -4.60 19.49 -5.65
N LYS A 205 -4.00 18.36 -6.06
CA LYS A 205 -4.74 17.29 -6.76
C LYS A 205 -5.69 16.56 -5.80
N LEU A 206 -5.29 16.38 -4.55
CA LEU A 206 -6.14 15.76 -3.52
C LEU A 206 -7.36 16.64 -3.19
N GLU A 207 -7.19 17.96 -3.12
CA GLU A 207 -8.26 18.94 -2.86
C GLU A 207 -9.19 19.11 -4.07
N ALA A 208 -8.65 19.07 -5.29
CA ALA A 208 -9.40 19.16 -6.54
C ALA A 208 -10.11 17.85 -6.95
N ASN A 209 -10.01 16.78 -6.15
CA ASN A 209 -10.48 15.43 -6.52
C ASN A 209 -9.89 14.90 -7.83
N GLU A 210 -8.65 15.28 -8.16
CA GLU A 210 -7.90 14.76 -9.30
C GLU A 210 -7.01 13.57 -8.93
N LEU A 211 -6.77 13.36 -7.63
CA LEU A 211 -5.99 12.24 -7.09
C LEU A 211 -6.79 11.46 -6.03
N HIS A 212 -6.80 10.15 -6.18
CA HIS A 212 -7.63 9.22 -5.43
C HIS A 212 -6.77 8.17 -4.74
N LEU A 213 -6.99 8.00 -3.43
CA LEU A 213 -6.21 7.08 -2.59
C LEU A 213 -7.07 5.88 -2.23
N HIS A 214 -6.57 4.68 -2.53
CA HIS A 214 -7.25 3.40 -2.32
C HIS A 214 -6.38 2.48 -1.46
N ALA A 215 -7.03 1.63 -0.66
CA ALA A 215 -6.36 0.58 0.09
C ALA A 215 -6.91 -0.79 -0.31
N LEU A 216 -5.98 -1.71 -0.60
CA LEU A 216 -6.22 -3.13 -0.74
C LEU A 216 -5.54 -3.89 0.39
N TRP A 217 -6.07 -5.06 0.72
CA TRP A 217 -5.43 -5.99 1.65
C TRP A 217 -5.59 -7.41 1.12
N PHE A 218 -4.49 -8.13 0.96
CA PHE A 218 -4.47 -9.46 0.35
C PHE A 218 -4.26 -10.54 1.41
N ASP A 219 -5.20 -11.46 1.54
CA ASP A 219 -4.98 -12.65 2.35
C ASP A 219 -4.21 -13.69 1.52
N ILE A 220 -2.93 -13.89 1.84
CA ILE A 220 -2.06 -14.81 1.11
C ILE A 220 -2.44 -16.28 1.30
N TYR A 221 -3.23 -16.61 2.34
CA TYR A 221 -3.59 -17.99 2.66
C TYR A 221 -4.81 -18.44 1.85
N THR A 222 -5.80 -17.55 1.67
CA THR A 222 -7.01 -17.85 0.89
C THR A 222 -6.89 -17.37 -0.56
N GLY A 223 -6.08 -16.35 -0.81
CA GLY A 223 -6.04 -15.64 -2.09
C GLY A 223 -7.10 -14.55 -2.21
N ASP A 224 -7.86 -14.27 -1.16
CA ASP A 224 -8.90 -13.25 -1.16
C ASP A 224 -8.28 -11.84 -1.12
N ILE A 225 -8.87 -10.93 -1.89
CA ILE A 225 -8.47 -9.52 -1.91
C ILE A 225 -9.59 -8.70 -1.32
N PHE A 226 -9.25 -7.82 -0.38
CA PHE A 226 -10.18 -6.92 0.26
C PHE A 226 -9.90 -5.48 -0.18
N TYR A 227 -10.95 -4.71 -0.45
CA TYR A 227 -10.90 -3.28 -0.70
C TYR A 227 -11.40 -2.52 0.54
N PHE A 228 -10.71 -1.45 0.93
CA PHE A 228 -11.22 -0.57 1.99
C PHE A 228 -12.39 0.28 1.48
N SER A 229 -13.61 -0.11 1.87
CA SER A 229 -14.82 0.64 1.57
C SER A 229 -14.98 1.79 2.57
N ARG A 230 -15.01 3.03 2.07
CA ARG A 230 -15.33 4.23 2.85
C ARG A 230 -16.79 4.21 3.32
N GLN A 231 -17.69 3.66 2.50
CA GLN A 231 -19.10 3.53 2.86
C GLN A 231 -19.29 2.58 4.05
N ASN A 232 -18.64 1.41 4.01
CA ASN A 232 -18.72 0.41 5.07
C ASN A 232 -17.72 0.65 6.22
N LYS A 233 -16.76 1.58 6.04
CA LYS A 233 -15.69 1.91 7.00
C LYS A 233 -14.85 0.69 7.38
N LYS A 234 -14.69 -0.29 6.49
CA LYS A 234 -13.91 -1.51 6.73
C LYS A 234 -13.39 -2.11 5.43
N PHE A 235 -12.46 -3.05 5.55
CA PHE A 235 -12.06 -3.91 4.44
C PHE A 235 -13.23 -4.84 4.06
N VAL A 236 -13.58 -4.82 2.79
CA VAL A 236 -14.67 -5.61 2.19
C VAL A 236 -14.05 -6.47 1.11
N GLU A 237 -14.27 -7.77 1.18
CA GLU A 237 -13.81 -8.73 0.19
C GLU A 237 -14.33 -8.36 -1.21
N ILE A 238 -13.48 -8.46 -2.23
CA ILE A 238 -13.84 -8.27 -3.63
C ILE A 238 -14.28 -9.62 -4.19
N ASN A 239 -15.58 -9.76 -4.44
CA ASN A 239 -16.19 -10.96 -5.03
C ASN A 239 -17.40 -10.58 -5.88
N GLU A 240 -18.10 -11.58 -6.43
CA GLU A 240 -19.25 -11.41 -7.32
C GLU A 240 -20.38 -10.58 -6.70
N GLU A 241 -20.57 -10.69 -5.38
CA GLU A 241 -21.63 -9.97 -4.65
C GLU A 241 -21.25 -8.52 -4.36
N THR A 242 -19.96 -8.26 -4.12
CA THR A 242 -19.48 -6.95 -3.69
C THR A 242 -18.98 -6.07 -4.85
N MET A 243 -18.65 -6.64 -6.00
CA MET A 243 -17.99 -5.91 -7.07
C MET A 243 -18.81 -4.73 -7.61
N ALA A 244 -20.12 -4.93 -7.83
CA ALA A 244 -21.00 -3.88 -8.34
C ALA A 244 -21.09 -2.68 -7.38
N ARG A 245 -21.22 -2.93 -6.07
CA ARG A 245 -21.29 -1.87 -5.05
C ARG A 245 -19.96 -1.16 -4.87
N LEU A 246 -18.83 -1.89 -4.88
CA LEU A 246 -17.50 -1.31 -4.76
C LEU A 246 -17.17 -0.42 -5.97
N THR A 247 -17.53 -0.85 -7.17
CA THR A 247 -17.35 -0.05 -8.39
C THR A 247 -18.17 1.23 -8.34
N LYS A 248 -19.44 1.14 -7.92
CA LYS A 248 -20.30 2.32 -7.75
C LYS A 248 -19.73 3.29 -6.72
N GLU A 249 -19.19 2.76 -5.61
CA GLU A 249 -18.51 3.55 -4.59
C GLU A 249 -17.29 4.28 -5.18
N ILE A 250 -16.45 3.57 -5.95
CA ILE A 250 -15.28 4.17 -6.61
C ILE A 250 -15.71 5.31 -7.52
N VAL A 251 -16.73 5.12 -8.36
CA VAL A 251 -17.24 6.20 -9.21
C VAL A 251 -17.79 7.35 -8.36
N THR A 252 -18.59 7.08 -7.32
CA THR A 252 -19.24 8.14 -6.53
C THR A 252 -18.25 9.01 -5.76
N TYR A 253 -17.21 8.42 -5.17
CA TYR A 253 -16.27 9.13 -4.31
C TYR A 253 -14.97 9.54 -5.02
N TYR A 254 -14.73 9.01 -6.21
CA TYR A 254 -13.43 9.14 -6.90
C TYR A 254 -13.55 9.33 -8.43
N SER A 255 -14.72 9.72 -8.97
CA SER A 255 -14.86 10.23 -10.36
C SER A 255 -14.56 11.71 -10.46
#